data_AF-A0A1I2E4D4-F1
#
_entry.id   AF-A0A1I2E4D4-F1
#
_cell.length_a   1.000
_cell.length_b   1.000
_cell.length_c   1.000
_cell.angle_alpha   90.00
_cell.angle_beta   90.00
_cell.angle_gamma   90.00
#
_symmetry.space_group_name_H-M   'P 1'
#
loop_
_entity.id
_entity.type
_entity.pdbx_description
1 polymer ?
#
loop_
_entity_poly.entity_id
_entity_poly.type
_entity_poly.pdbx_seq_one_letter_code
_entity_poly.pdbx_strand_id
1 'polypeptide(L)'
;MHDIKIWDRVERLKGLDSSVWLNAYPQASTKTLVLVDDTSVYFLEDIKEQGFSGESDIEIVNAFLKKKDDESKANEKQEKSLEELISEKATEIATKIVDKAKVENALGVAELSLKIDEVDVKGSTAVAEISEILATLTS
;
A
#
# COMPACT_ATOMS: atom_id res chain seq x y z
N MET A 1 -0.71 18.21 -24.53
CA MET A 1 -0.59 19.68 -24.60
C MET A 1 -1.88 20.20 -24.00
N HIS A 2 -1.79 20.90 -22.87
CA HIS A 2 -2.98 21.35 -22.14
C HIS A 2 -3.59 22.59 -22.82
N ASP A 3 -4.91 22.68 -22.84
CA ASP A 3 -5.61 23.90 -23.25
C ASP A 3 -5.60 24.87 -22.05
N ILE A 4 -4.79 25.93 -22.14
CA ILE A 4 -4.60 26.90 -21.06
C ILE A 4 -5.26 28.21 -21.47
N LYS A 5 -6.26 28.64 -20.70
CA LYS A 5 -6.96 29.92 -20.88
C LYS A 5 -6.70 30.81 -19.67
N ILE A 6 -6.06 31.96 -19.90
CA ILE A 6 -5.74 32.96 -18.87
C ILE A 6 -6.76 34.08 -19.00
N TRP A 7 -7.45 34.39 -17.91
CA TRP A 7 -8.55 35.35 -17.91
C TRP A 7 -8.12 36.66 -17.27
N ASP A 8 -8.30 37.77 -18.00
CA ASP A 8 -7.87 39.12 -17.62
C ASP A 8 -8.93 39.91 -16.82
N ARG A 9 -9.95 39.21 -16.31
CA ARG A 9 -11.12 39.74 -15.56
C ARG A 9 -12.16 40.50 -16.38
N VAL A 10 -11.86 40.84 -17.63
CA VAL A 10 -12.80 41.55 -18.52
C VAL A 10 -13.60 40.56 -19.37
N GLU A 11 -13.02 39.38 -19.64
CA GLU A 11 -13.63 38.36 -20.48
C GLU A 11 -14.63 37.41 -19.78
N ARG A 12 -15.54 36.81 -20.57
CA ARG A 12 -16.58 35.87 -20.12
C ARG A 12 -16.09 34.43 -20.01
N LEU A 13 -15.87 33.92 -18.81
CA LEU A 13 -15.43 32.54 -18.58
C LEU A 13 -16.48 31.53 -19.06
N LYS A 14 -16.20 30.77 -20.12
CA LYS A 14 -17.15 29.82 -20.74
C LYS A 14 -18.52 30.43 -21.10
N GLY A 15 -18.54 31.70 -21.49
CA GLY A 15 -19.77 32.43 -21.79
C GLY A 15 -20.60 32.82 -20.55
N LEU A 16 -20.09 32.54 -19.34
CA LEU A 16 -20.67 33.01 -18.09
C LEU A 16 -20.24 34.44 -17.80
N ASP A 17 -21.15 35.18 -17.16
CA ASP A 17 -20.88 36.52 -16.69
C ASP A 17 -19.80 36.54 -15.61
N SER A 18 -19.06 37.65 -15.51
CA SER A 18 -17.98 37.78 -14.54
C SER A 18 -18.44 37.64 -13.10
N SER A 19 -19.66 38.09 -12.80
CA SER A 19 -20.30 37.91 -11.50
C SER A 19 -20.40 36.44 -11.07
N VAL A 20 -20.64 35.51 -12.00
CA VAL A 20 -20.85 34.09 -11.69
C VAL A 20 -19.55 33.42 -11.29
N TRP A 21 -18.47 33.64 -12.05
CA TRP A 21 -17.19 33.04 -11.71
C TRP A 21 -16.45 33.80 -10.61
N LEU A 22 -16.67 35.11 -10.43
CA LEU A 22 -16.19 35.83 -9.25
C LEU A 22 -16.85 35.35 -7.95
N ASN A 23 -18.11 34.91 -8.00
CA ASN A 23 -18.74 34.27 -6.85
C ASN A 23 -18.13 32.90 -6.52
N ALA A 24 -17.86 32.08 -7.55
CA ALA A 24 -17.22 30.77 -7.36
C ALA A 24 -15.74 30.89 -6.95
N TYR A 25 -15.06 31.93 -7.43
CA TYR A 25 -13.65 32.20 -7.21
C TYR A 25 -13.43 33.65 -6.77
N PRO A 26 -13.77 34.03 -5.51
CA PRO A 26 -13.69 35.42 -5.04
C PRO A 26 -12.30 36.04 -5.15
N GLN A 27 -11.27 35.21 -5.05
CA GLN A 27 -9.87 35.65 -5.19
C GLN A 27 -9.56 36.16 -6.59
N ALA A 28 -10.35 35.82 -7.60
CA ALA A 28 -10.18 36.33 -8.96
C ALA A 28 -10.49 37.84 -9.09
N SER A 29 -11.01 38.47 -8.02
CA SER A 29 -11.07 39.93 -7.90
C SER A 29 -9.69 40.58 -7.80
N THR A 30 -8.68 39.88 -7.26
CA THR A 30 -7.33 40.39 -7.01
C THR A 30 -6.23 39.57 -7.68
N LYS A 31 -6.51 38.29 -7.99
CA LYS A 31 -5.62 37.34 -8.67
C LYS A 31 -6.12 37.03 -10.09
N THR A 32 -5.28 36.43 -10.90
CA THR A 32 -5.50 36.09 -12.31
C THR A 32 -5.88 34.62 -12.41
N LEU A 33 -7.06 34.35 -12.96
CA LEU A 33 -7.63 33.02 -13.05
C LEU A 33 -7.12 32.30 -14.30
N VAL A 34 -6.66 31.07 -14.12
CA VAL A 34 -6.16 30.20 -15.17
C VAL A 34 -7.04 28.96 -15.22
N LEU A 35 -7.64 28.71 -16.37
CA LEU A 35 -8.43 27.51 -16.65
C LEU A 35 -7.59 26.55 -17.50
N VAL A 36 -7.43 25.33 -17.02
CA VAL A 36 -6.66 24.26 -17.66
C VAL A 36 -7.61 23.14 -18.07
N ASP A 37 -7.56 22.76 -19.35
CA ASP A 37 -8.36 21.70 -19.97
C ASP A 37 -9.86 21.82 -19.68
N ASP A 38 -10.37 23.05 -19.56
CA ASP A 38 -11.75 23.35 -19.19
C ASP A 38 -12.25 22.68 -17.89
N THR A 39 -11.37 22.16 -17.04
CA THR A 39 -11.75 21.39 -15.84
C THR A 39 -11.11 21.91 -14.56
N SER A 40 -9.85 22.35 -14.64
CA SER A 40 -9.07 22.75 -13.46
C SER A 40 -8.86 24.25 -13.45
N VAL A 41 -9.12 24.88 -12.30
CA VAL A 41 -8.93 26.31 -12.10
C VAL A 41 -7.78 26.55 -11.13
N TYR A 42 -6.85 27.40 -11.53
CA TYR A 42 -5.69 27.82 -10.75
C TYR A 42 -5.54 29.34 -10.76
N PHE A 43 -4.73 29.88 -9.85
CA PHE A 43 -4.35 31.28 -9.86
C PHE A 43 -2.89 31.43 -10.25
N LEU A 44 -2.62 32.32 -11.20
CA LEU A 44 -1.29 32.53 -11.74
C LEU A 44 -0.32 33.06 -10.68
N GLU A 45 -0.78 33.92 -9.79
CA GLU A 45 0.00 34.50 -8.70
C GLU A 45 0.42 33.41 -7.71
N ASP A 46 -0.46 32.45 -7.39
CA ASP A 46 -0.15 31.32 -6.51
C ASP A 46 0.90 30.39 -7.15
N ILE A 47 0.85 30.23 -8.48
CA ILE A 47 1.85 29.49 -9.22
C ILE A 47 3.20 30.23 -9.18
N LYS A 48 3.21 31.55 -9.36
CA LYS A 48 4.43 32.37 -9.27
C LYS A 48 5.02 32.34 -7.86
N GLU A 49 4.19 32.39 -6.81
CA GLU A 49 4.62 32.27 -5.41
C GLU A 49 5.26 30.92 -5.08
N GLN A 50 4.88 29.84 -5.77
CA GLN A 50 5.53 28.53 -5.66
C GLN A 50 6.91 28.47 -6.34
N GLY A 51 7.38 29.57 -6.92
CA GLY A 51 8.71 29.69 -7.52
C GLY A 51 8.77 29.38 -9.01
N PHE A 52 7.62 29.27 -9.69
CA PHE A 52 7.59 29.09 -11.14
C PHE A 52 7.75 30.42 -11.86
N SER A 53 8.67 30.47 -12.83
CA SER A 53 8.97 31.64 -13.66
C SER A 53 9.16 31.23 -15.12
N GLY A 54 8.98 32.18 -16.04
CA GLY A 54 9.00 31.94 -17.49
C GLY A 54 8.86 33.25 -18.25
N GLU A 55 9.06 33.21 -19.58
CA GLU A 55 8.97 34.40 -20.43
C GLU A 55 7.51 34.79 -20.71
N SER A 56 6.59 33.83 -20.62
CA SER A 56 5.14 34.06 -20.70
C SER A 56 4.37 33.38 -19.56
N ASP A 57 3.19 33.89 -19.26
CA ASP A 57 2.32 33.29 -18.24
C ASP A 57 1.88 31.86 -18.60
N ILE A 58 1.74 31.57 -19.90
CA ILE A 58 1.45 30.22 -20.40
C ILE A 58 2.62 29.26 -20.12
N GLU A 59 3.86 29.71 -20.27
CA GLU A 59 5.05 28.91 -19.92
C GLU A 59 5.13 28.63 -18.42
N ILE A 60 4.83 29.63 -17.59
CA ILE A 60 4.79 29.48 -16.12
C ILE A 60 3.78 28.39 -15.73
N VAL A 61 2.57 28.45 -16.29
CA VAL A 61 1.52 27.45 -16.03
C VAL A 61 1.93 26.07 -16.56
N ASN A 62 2.53 25.98 -17.75
CA ASN A 62 3.02 24.71 -18.30
C ASN A 62 4.12 24.08 -17.42
N ALA A 63 5.05 24.88 -16.90
CA ALA A 63 6.07 24.40 -15.98
C ALA A 63 5.47 23.84 -14.68
N PHE A 64 4.44 24.52 -14.16
CA PHE A 64 3.68 24.05 -13.01
C PHE A 64 2.96 22.72 -13.27
N LEU A 65 2.22 22.62 -14.39
CA LEU A 65 1.51 21.40 -14.76
C LEU A 65 2.48 20.23 -14.97
N LYS A 66 3.61 20.48 -15.64
CA LYS A 66 4.65 19.47 -15.85
C LYS A 66 5.20 18.93 -14.53
N LYS A 67 5.50 19.81 -13.57
CA LYS A 67 5.98 19.38 -12.25
C LYS A 67 4.94 18.50 -11.54
N LYS A 68 3.67 18.88 -11.62
CA LYS A 68 2.55 18.10 -11.04
C LYS A 68 2.42 16.72 -11.68
N ASP A 69 2.53 16.64 -13.01
CA ASP A 69 2.52 15.38 -13.74
C ASP A 69 3.70 14.48 -13.35
N ASP A 70 4.89 15.05 -13.21
CA ASP A 70 6.09 14.33 -12.80
C ASP A 70 5.97 13.82 -11.36
N GLU A 71 5.43 14.63 -10.44
CA GLU A 71 5.12 14.22 -9.06
C GLU A 71 4.07 13.09 -9.01
N SER A 72 3.01 13.18 -9.82
CA SER A 72 1.98 12.13 -9.90
C SER A 72 2.57 10.80 -10.37
N LYS A 73 3.40 10.83 -11.42
CA LYS A 73 4.07 9.62 -11.93
C LYS A 73 5.07 9.05 -10.93
N ALA A 74 5.78 9.91 -10.19
CA ALA A 74 6.71 9.47 -9.14
C ALA A 74 5.97 8.77 -8.00
N ASN A 75 4.83 9.31 -7.58
CA ASN A 75 3.99 8.72 -6.53
C ASN A 75 3.40 7.38 -6.99
N GLU A 76 2.86 7.28 -8.21
CA GLU A 76 2.36 6.01 -8.77
C GLU A 76 3.44 4.93 -8.82
N LYS A 77 4.69 5.31 -9.13
CA LYS A 77 5.82 4.37 -9.17
C LYS A 77 6.23 3.91 -7.78
N GLN A 78 6.23 4.81 -6.79
CA GLN A 78 6.51 4.45 -5.40
C GLN A 78 5.41 3.56 -4.81
N GLU A 79 4.15 3.84 -5.11
CA GLU A 79 3.01 3.06 -4.63
C GLU A 79 3.05 1.63 -5.16
N LYS A 80 3.30 1.46 -6.48
CA LYS A 80 3.51 0.13 -7.07
C LYS A 80 4.72 -0.61 -6.47
N SER A 81 5.82 0.10 -6.22
CA SER A 81 7.01 -0.50 -5.61
C SER A 81 6.77 -0.93 -4.16
N LEU A 82 5.94 -0.19 -3.40
CA LEU A 82 5.56 -0.55 -2.05
C LEU A 82 4.61 -1.75 -2.03
N GLU A 83 3.65 -1.80 -2.95
CA GLU A 83 2.75 -2.96 -3.11
C GLU A 83 3.51 -4.24 -3.44
N GLU A 84 4.47 -4.19 -4.37
CA GLU A 84 5.33 -5.34 -4.70
C GLU A 84 6.15 -5.79 -3.47
N LEU A 85 6.75 -4.84 -2.75
CA LEU A 85 7.59 -5.14 -1.58
C LEU A 85 6.78 -5.69 -0.40
N ILE A 86 5.53 -5.23 -0.22
CA ILE A 86 4.60 -5.78 0.78
C ILE A 86 4.20 -7.21 0.38
N SER A 87 3.89 -7.46 -0.89
CA SER A 87 3.50 -8.78 -1.39
C SER A 87 4.63 -9.81 -1.22
N GLU A 88 5.87 -9.42 -1.55
CA GLU A 88 7.04 -10.27 -1.39
C GLU A 88 7.28 -10.62 0.09
N LYS A 89 7.24 -9.63 0.98
CA LYS A 89 7.38 -9.86 2.43
C LYS A 89 6.26 -10.71 3.02
N ALA A 90 5.01 -10.51 2.57
CA ALA A 90 3.88 -11.32 3.02
C ALA A 90 4.08 -12.80 2.66
N THR A 91 4.60 -13.05 1.45
CA THR A 91 4.92 -14.40 0.98
C THR A 91 6.05 -15.03 1.81
N GLU A 92 7.11 -14.28 2.11
CA GLU A 92 8.23 -14.74 2.95
C GLU A 92 7.78 -15.08 4.39
N ILE A 93 6.87 -14.28 4.96
CA ILE A 93 6.32 -14.55 6.29
C ILE A 93 5.45 -15.82 6.25
N ALA A 94 4.61 -15.97 5.23
CA ALA A 94 3.75 -17.15 5.08
C ALA A 94 4.56 -18.44 4.96
N THR A 95 5.64 -18.45 4.18
CA THR A 95 6.52 -19.63 4.06
C THR A 95 7.20 -19.96 5.39
N LYS A 96 7.73 -18.97 6.11
CA LYS A 96 8.33 -19.18 7.44
C LYS A 96 7.34 -19.76 8.45
N ILE A 97 6.08 -19.33 8.43
CA ILE A 97 5.03 -19.88 9.31
C ILE A 97 4.75 -21.35 8.97
N VAL A 98 4.61 -21.66 7.67
CA VAL A 98 4.37 -23.04 7.22
C VAL A 98 5.54 -23.96 7.60
N ASP A 99 6.77 -23.51 7.39
CA ASP A 99 7.95 -24.32 7.70
C ASP A 99 8.12 -24.51 9.20
N LYS A 100 7.86 -23.48 10.01
CA LYS A 100 7.82 -23.61 11.47
C LYS A 100 6.78 -24.63 11.91
N ALA A 101 5.56 -24.57 11.39
CA ALA A 101 4.49 -25.51 11.73
C ALA A 101 4.84 -26.96 11.35
N LYS A 102 5.54 -27.18 10.22
CA LYS A 102 6.02 -28.51 9.83
C LYS A 102 7.05 -29.05 10.83
N VAL A 103 8.00 -28.22 11.26
CA VAL A 103 9.03 -28.60 12.23
C VAL A 103 8.39 -28.94 13.58
N GLU A 104 7.47 -28.12 14.06
CA GLU A 104 6.75 -28.34 15.32
C GLU A 104 5.89 -29.61 15.26
N ASN A 105 5.20 -29.87 14.14
CA ASN A 105 4.45 -31.11 13.95
C ASN A 105 5.37 -32.34 13.92
N ALA A 106 6.49 -32.28 13.21
CA ALA A 106 7.45 -33.38 13.16
C ALA A 106 8.01 -33.70 14.55
N LEU A 107 8.31 -32.66 15.34
CA LEU A 107 8.75 -32.82 16.72
C LEU A 107 7.66 -33.46 17.59
N GLY A 108 6.41 -32.98 17.50
CA GLY A 108 5.29 -33.55 18.24
C GLY A 108 5.02 -35.01 17.88
N VAL A 109 5.13 -35.39 16.60
CA VAL A 109 5.03 -36.78 16.16
C VAL A 109 6.15 -37.63 16.76
N ALA A 110 7.39 -37.13 16.74
CA ALA A 110 8.52 -37.85 17.34
C ALA A 110 8.35 -38.06 18.85
N GLU A 111 7.89 -37.04 19.58
CA GLU A 111 7.61 -37.13 21.02
C GLU A 111 6.48 -38.13 21.33
N LEU A 112 5.43 -38.15 20.51
CA LEU A 112 4.34 -39.11 20.66
C LEU A 112 4.81 -40.54 20.39
N SER A 113 5.63 -40.77 19.36
CA SER A 113 6.21 -42.09 19.08
C SER A 113 7.06 -42.59 20.26
N LEU A 114 7.92 -41.74 20.83
CA LEU A 114 8.72 -42.11 22.00
C LEU A 114 7.84 -42.49 23.20
N LYS A 115 6.74 -41.76 23.42
CA LYS A 115 5.79 -42.11 24.50
C LYS A 115 5.06 -43.42 24.23
N ILE A 116 4.72 -43.72 22.98
CA ILE A 116 4.10 -45.00 22.61
C ILE A 116 5.07 -46.14 22.87
N ASP A 117 6.32 -46.02 22.43
CA ASP A 117 7.36 -47.02 22.65
C ASP A 117 7.60 -47.27 24.14
N GLU A 118 7.65 -46.21 24.96
CA GLU A 118 7.77 -46.35 26.40
C GLU A 118 6.60 -47.10 27.05
N VAL A 119 5.37 -46.83 26.59
CA VAL A 119 4.16 -47.50 27.10
C VAL A 119 4.15 -48.97 26.70
N ASP A 120 4.57 -49.30 25.46
CA ASP A 120 4.61 -50.67 24.96
C ASP A 120 5.65 -51.52 25.70
N VAL A 121 6.83 -50.95 25.95
CA VAL A 121 7.88 -51.60 26.76
C VAL A 121 7.39 -51.83 28.19
N LYS A 122 6.81 -50.82 28.85
CA LYS A 122 6.28 -50.96 30.22
C LYS A 122 5.15 -51.99 30.29
N GLY A 123 4.25 -52.00 29.32
CA GLY A 123 3.17 -52.99 29.20
C GLY A 123 3.71 -54.40 29.03
N SER A 124 4.67 -54.59 28.14
CA SER A 124 5.31 -55.89 27.90
C SER A 124 6.03 -56.42 29.14
N THR A 125 6.77 -55.57 29.86
CA THR A 125 7.41 -55.94 31.12
C THR A 125 6.38 -56.35 32.18
N ALA A 126 5.29 -55.59 32.34
CA ALA A 126 4.24 -55.93 33.29
C ALA A 126 3.57 -57.28 32.96
N VAL A 127 3.35 -57.59 31.68
CA VAL A 127 2.81 -58.88 31.24
C VAL A 127 3.78 -60.03 31.56
N ALA A 128 5.09 -59.83 31.36
CA ALA A 128 6.10 -60.82 31.68
C ALA A 128 6.16 -61.12 33.19
N GLU A 129 6.16 -60.07 34.03
CA GLU A 129 6.15 -60.20 35.49
C GLU A 129 4.89 -60.94 35.99
N ILE A 130 3.71 -60.61 35.45
CA ILE A 130 2.45 -61.31 35.79
C ILE A 130 2.54 -62.79 35.40
N SER A 131 3.13 -63.11 34.24
CA SER A 131 3.26 -64.49 33.76
C SER A 131 4.21 -65.31 34.64
N GLU A 132 5.30 -64.73 35.10
CA GLU A 132 6.27 -65.37 36.01
C GLU A 132 5.67 -65.63 37.40
N ILE A 133 4.91 -64.66 37.94
CA ILE A 133 4.17 -64.82 39.20
C ILE A 133 3.11 -65.93 39.08
N LEU A 134 2.38 -65.97 37.97
CA LEU A 134 1.40 -67.04 37.74
C LEU A 134 2.07 -68.42 37.64
N ALA A 135 3.18 -68.52 36.90
CA ALA A 135 3.91 -69.77 36.75
C ALA A 135 4.42 -70.31 38.08
N THR A 136 4.94 -69.43 38.96
CA THR A 136 5.43 -69.80 40.30
C THR A 136 4.32 -70.16 41.28
N LEU A 137 3.12 -69.58 41.17
CA LEU A 137 1.97 -69.92 42.01
C LEU A 137 1.28 -71.24 41.62
N THR A 138 1.45 -71.68 40.37
CA THR A 138 0.84 -72.93 39.86
C THR A 138 1.78 -74.14 39.83
N SER A 139 3.05 -73.96 40.24
CA SER A 139 4.05 -75.02 40.39
C SER A 139 4.13 -75.55 41.82
#